data_AF-A0A959IAC2-F1
#
_entry.id   AF-A0A959IAC2-F1
#
_cell.length_a   1.000
_cell.length_b   1.000
_cell.length_c   1.000
_cell.angle_alpha   90.00
_cell.angle_beta   90.00
_cell.angle_gamma   90.00
#
_symmetry.space_group_name_H-M   'P 1'
#
loop_
_entity.id
_entity.type
_entity.pdbx_description
1 polymer ?
#
loop_
_entity_poly.entity_id
_entity_poly.type
_entity_poly.pdbx_seq_one_letter_code
_entity_poly.pdbx_strand_id
1 'polypeptide(L)'
;DWGGDADPDRFRKLVNRNWNDLQTLWAERRPGIIERFTDSGLNLVPELDRKEGGGRGHPTRYWLKFSPANDVAGDARERLAHVPQGGVRYYTEEITSAKRLGWLSQRGFLLIGWRAKLFIGVLMAVVLAILTTMAILWFGVVAAPSTVKSISSVLSLGLFAGGAWLVMRPFVELVNNRIALAPWWMQKTTSGYDDRLVELRRMDDVSANAIYLSRYTAQCPLCDGNVWITSGRREFPGRLVGRCGRAPNEHVFSFDHVLRVGKPLR
;
A
#
# COMPACT_ATOMS: atom_id res chain seq x y z
N ASP A 1 -23.78 6.34 7.65
CA ASP A 1 -24.77 7.31 8.16
C ASP A 1 -24.25 8.08 9.35
N TRP A 2 -23.89 9.34 9.11
CA TRP A 2 -23.50 10.32 10.13
C TRP A 2 -24.43 11.54 10.09
N GLY A 3 -25.72 11.36 9.80
CA GLY A 3 -26.64 12.48 9.66
C GLY A 3 -28.10 12.10 9.94
N GLY A 4 -28.74 12.91 10.78
CA GLY A 4 -30.16 12.88 11.12
C GLY A 4 -30.44 12.21 12.46
N ASP A 5 -30.81 12.99 13.47
CA ASP A 5 -31.45 12.54 14.74
C ASP A 5 -30.60 11.84 15.81
N ALA A 6 -29.27 12.01 15.81
CA ALA A 6 -28.44 11.40 16.85
C ALA A 6 -28.33 12.30 18.10
N ASP A 7 -28.91 11.82 19.20
CA ASP A 7 -28.81 12.32 20.58
C ASP A 7 -27.39 12.88 20.90
N PRO A 8 -27.27 14.19 21.26
CA PRO A 8 -26.01 14.81 21.62
C PRO A 8 -25.25 14.07 22.73
N ASP A 9 -25.96 13.44 23.67
CA ASP A 9 -25.34 12.69 24.76
C ASP A 9 -24.75 11.37 24.27
N ARG A 10 -25.37 10.73 23.28
CA ARG A 10 -24.82 9.54 22.61
C ARG A 10 -23.51 9.88 21.89
N PHE A 11 -23.44 10.99 21.16
CA PHE A 11 -22.20 11.45 20.53
C PHE A 11 -21.12 11.76 21.54
N ARG A 12 -21.45 12.49 22.61
CA ARG A 12 -20.50 12.83 23.68
C ARG A 12 -19.88 11.58 24.31
N LYS A 13 -20.69 10.56 24.60
CA LYS A 13 -20.20 9.28 25.12
C LYS A 13 -19.32 8.54 24.11
N LEU A 14 -19.68 8.58 22.83
CA LEU A 14 -18.97 7.87 21.77
C LEU A 14 -17.60 8.51 21.46
N VAL A 15 -17.55 9.84 21.38
CA VAL A 15 -16.30 10.60 21.21
C VAL A 15 -15.40 10.41 22.42
N ASN A 16 -15.92 10.51 23.65
CA ASN A 16 -15.12 10.27 24.86
C ASN A 16 -14.54 8.86 24.89
N ARG A 17 -15.35 7.84 24.60
CA ARG A 17 -14.92 6.44 24.61
C ARG A 17 -13.80 6.20 23.60
N ASN A 18 -13.90 6.81 22.42
CA ASN A 18 -12.97 6.59 21.32
C ASN A 18 -11.88 7.66 21.23
N TRP A 19 -11.78 8.60 22.18
CA TRP A 19 -10.88 9.76 22.09
C TRP A 19 -9.41 9.35 22.06
N ASN A 20 -9.03 8.39 22.92
CA ASN A 20 -7.66 7.90 22.96
C ASN A 20 -7.31 7.17 21.64
N ASP A 21 -8.23 6.34 21.13
CA ASP A 21 -8.07 5.70 19.82
C ASP A 21 -7.94 6.74 18.70
N LEU A 22 -8.72 7.82 18.75
CA LEU A 22 -8.64 8.93 17.81
C LEU A 22 -7.31 9.67 17.91
N GLN A 23 -6.76 9.88 19.11
CA GLN A 23 -5.44 10.50 19.28
C GLN A 23 -4.33 9.62 18.72
N THR A 24 -4.37 8.30 18.95
CA THR A 24 -3.42 7.35 18.35
C THR A 24 -3.54 7.37 16.83
N LEU A 25 -4.75 7.25 16.29
CA LEU A 25 -5.01 7.32 14.84
C LEU A 25 -4.60 8.67 14.25
N TRP A 26 -4.73 9.77 14.99
CA TRP A 26 -4.34 11.10 14.53
C TRP A 26 -2.83 11.25 14.46
N ALA A 27 -2.11 10.82 15.49
CA ALA A 27 -0.65 10.81 15.49
C ALA A 27 -0.09 9.99 14.31
N GLU A 28 -0.72 8.84 14.02
CA GLU A 28 -0.40 8.00 12.86
C GLU A 28 -0.70 8.71 11.52
N ARG A 29 -1.87 9.36 11.40
CA ARG A 29 -2.32 9.97 10.13
C ARG A 29 -1.80 11.39 9.88
N ARG A 30 -1.19 12.03 10.87
CA ARG A 30 -0.71 13.42 10.80
C ARG A 30 0.15 13.69 9.56
N PRO A 31 1.12 12.85 9.17
CA PRO A 31 1.97 13.12 8.00
C PRO A 31 1.18 13.19 6.68
N GLY A 32 0.28 12.23 6.44
CA GLY A 32 -0.52 12.20 5.22
C GLY A 32 -1.58 13.31 5.14
N ILE A 33 -2.09 13.76 6.30
CA ILE A 33 -3.00 14.91 6.37
C ILE A 33 -2.22 16.20 6.04
N ILE A 34 -1.03 16.39 6.61
CA ILE A 34 -0.19 17.56 6.32
C ILE A 34 0.18 17.63 4.83
N GLU A 35 0.53 16.50 4.22
CA GLU A 35 0.84 16.41 2.79
C GLU A 35 -0.33 16.91 1.92
N ARG A 36 -1.56 16.44 2.21
CA ARG A 36 -2.77 16.88 1.49
C ARG A 36 -3.11 18.36 1.70
N PHE A 37 -2.93 18.88 2.91
CA PHE A 37 -3.16 20.30 3.21
C PHE A 37 -2.18 21.20 2.46
N THR A 38 -0.89 20.82 2.48
CA THR A 38 0.18 21.55 1.79
C THR A 38 -0.07 21.59 0.27
N ASP A 39 -0.46 20.47 -0.35
CA ASP A 39 -0.78 20.43 -1.77
C ASP A 39 -2.03 21.22 -2.15
N SER A 40 -2.98 21.34 -1.22
CA SER A 40 -4.15 22.19 -1.40
C SER A 40 -3.83 23.69 -1.28
N GLY A 41 -2.54 24.04 -1.10
CA GLY A 41 -2.07 25.41 -0.88
C GLY A 41 -2.35 25.93 0.54
N LEU A 42 -2.83 25.07 1.44
CA LEU A 42 -3.12 25.43 2.82
C LEU A 42 -1.89 25.13 3.69
N ASN A 43 -1.15 26.18 4.06
CA ASN A 43 -0.03 26.10 5.02
C ASN A 43 -0.52 25.96 6.47
N LEU A 44 -1.50 25.08 6.69
CA LEU A 44 -2.15 24.86 7.98
C LEU A 44 -2.02 23.40 8.35
N VAL A 45 -1.51 23.14 9.55
CA VAL A 45 -1.49 21.80 10.15
C VAL A 45 -2.70 21.70 11.07
N PRO A 46 -3.67 20.80 10.78
CA PRO A 46 -4.74 20.52 11.72
C PRO A 46 -4.20 19.74 12.91
N GLU A 47 -4.66 20.09 14.11
CA GLU A 47 -4.36 19.43 15.38
C GLU A 47 -5.65 19.18 16.13
N LEU A 48 -5.81 17.98 16.69
CA LEU A 48 -6.95 17.67 17.55
C LEU A 48 -6.73 18.30 18.92
N ASP A 49 -7.70 19.10 19.36
CA ASP A 49 -7.64 19.77 20.65
C ASP A 49 -8.95 19.56 21.42
N ARG A 50 -8.84 19.58 22.75
CA ARG A 50 -9.94 19.33 23.68
C ARG A 50 -9.85 20.29 24.85
N LYS A 51 -10.99 20.90 25.19
CA LYS A 51 -11.17 21.62 26.45
C LYS A 51 -12.12 20.86 27.34
N GLU A 52 -11.58 20.33 28.44
CA GLU A 52 -12.36 19.66 29.48
C GLU A 52 -13.22 20.67 30.24
N GLY A 53 -14.49 20.30 30.44
CA GLY A 53 -15.42 21.05 31.28
C GLY A 53 -15.74 20.25 32.54
N GLY A 54 -15.51 20.88 33.70
CA GLY A 54 -15.46 20.21 35.00
C GLY A 54 -16.80 19.94 35.70
N GLY A 55 -17.96 20.01 35.04
CA GLY A 55 -19.24 19.75 35.73
C GLY A 55 -20.52 20.17 35.01
N ARG A 56 -21.67 20.09 35.72
CA ARG A 56 -23.00 20.53 35.23
C ARG A 56 -22.92 22.00 34.77
N GLY A 57 -23.09 22.21 33.46
CA GLY A 57 -23.03 23.53 32.81
C GLY A 57 -21.79 23.79 31.95
N HIS A 58 -20.71 23.01 32.12
CA HIS A 58 -19.49 23.12 31.32
C HIS A 58 -19.25 21.83 30.52
N PRO A 59 -19.79 21.70 29.30
CA PRO A 59 -19.55 20.53 28.48
C PRO A 59 -18.12 20.53 27.93
N THR A 60 -17.48 19.35 27.91
CA THR A 60 -16.23 19.13 27.17
C THR A 60 -16.45 19.40 25.69
N ARG A 61 -15.60 20.23 25.10
CA ARG A 61 -15.66 20.61 23.68
C ARG A 61 -14.42 20.11 22.96
N TYR A 62 -14.62 19.66 21.73
CA TYR A 62 -13.57 19.14 20.84
C TYR A 62 -13.57 19.98 19.58
N TRP A 63 -12.38 20.29 19.07
CA TRP A 63 -12.24 21.02 17.81
C TRP A 63 -10.92 20.67 17.12
N LEU A 64 -10.83 21.07 15.84
CA LEU A 64 -9.60 21.07 15.09
C LEU A 64 -8.97 22.47 15.23
N LYS A 65 -7.78 22.51 15.81
CA LYS A 65 -6.95 23.71 15.84
C LYS A 65 -6.06 23.72 14.61
N PHE A 66 -5.97 24.84 13.92
CA PHE A 66 -5.08 24.98 12.77
C PHE A 66 -3.87 25.81 13.18
N SER A 67 -2.69 25.21 13.13
CA SER A 67 -1.42 25.87 13.42
C SER A 67 -0.69 26.16 12.10
N PRO A 68 -0.06 27.34 11.93
CA PRO A 68 0.69 27.65 10.71
C PRO A 68 1.88 26.69 10.56
N ALA A 69 2.05 26.14 9.35
CA ALA A 69 3.07 25.14 9.03
C ALA A 69 4.50 25.72 8.89
N ASN A 70 4.88 26.68 9.74
CA ASN A 70 6.11 27.46 9.56
C ASN A 70 7.40 26.63 9.71
N ASP A 71 7.38 25.54 10.50
CA ASP A 71 8.58 24.72 10.76
C ASP A 71 8.64 23.41 9.95
N VAL A 72 7.54 23.00 9.30
CA VAL A 72 7.48 21.77 8.47
C VAL A 72 7.75 22.09 6.98
N ALA A 73 7.70 23.38 6.63
CA ALA A 73 7.73 23.85 5.25
C ALA A 73 9.10 23.71 4.56
N GLY A 74 10.21 23.58 5.29
CA GLY A 74 11.55 23.44 4.68
C GLY A 74 11.68 22.17 3.83
N ASP A 75 11.52 21.00 4.46
CA ASP A 75 11.69 19.70 3.81
C ASP A 75 10.50 19.29 2.92
N ALA A 76 9.30 19.81 3.20
CA ALA A 76 8.09 19.52 2.42
C ALA A 76 8.02 20.34 1.13
N ARG A 77 8.48 21.61 1.14
CA ARG A 77 8.50 22.46 -0.06
C ARG A 77 9.53 22.00 -1.08
N GLU A 78 10.67 21.49 -0.62
CA GLU A 78 11.73 20.98 -1.51
C GLU A 78 11.32 19.64 -2.19
N ARG A 79 10.35 18.92 -1.60
CA ARG A 79 9.72 17.71 -2.18
C ARG A 79 8.41 17.96 -2.92
N LEU A 80 8.05 19.21 -3.21
CA LEU A 80 7.03 19.50 -4.22
C LEU A 80 7.64 19.21 -5.60
N ALA A 81 7.84 17.92 -5.91
CA ALA A 81 8.14 17.47 -7.26
C ALA A 81 7.12 18.12 -8.18
N HIS A 82 7.59 18.87 -9.19
CA HIS A 82 6.71 19.57 -10.13
C HIS A 82 5.74 18.54 -10.72
N VAL A 83 4.44 18.69 -10.41
CA VAL A 83 3.43 17.82 -10.99
C VAL A 83 3.41 18.15 -12.48
N PRO A 84 3.67 17.17 -13.35
CA PRO A 84 3.64 17.39 -14.79
C PRO A 84 2.28 17.97 -15.21
N GLN A 85 2.22 18.77 -16.27
CA GLN A 85 0.95 19.27 -16.78
C GLN A 85 -0.02 18.10 -17.09
N GLY A 86 -1.25 18.18 -16.57
CA GLY A 86 -2.24 17.10 -16.66
C GLY A 86 -1.90 15.84 -15.85
N GLY A 87 -0.86 15.89 -15.02
CA GLY A 87 -0.43 14.79 -14.16
C GLY A 87 -1.21 14.67 -12.86
N VAL A 88 -0.89 13.64 -12.11
CA VAL A 88 -1.49 13.34 -10.80
C VAL A 88 -0.42 13.28 -9.72
N ARG A 89 -0.79 13.65 -8.49
CA ARG A 89 0.02 13.43 -7.31
C ARG A 89 -0.57 12.30 -6.47
N TYR A 90 0.27 11.37 -6.09
CA TYR A 90 -0.10 10.19 -5.32
C TYR A 90 0.14 10.41 -3.83
N TYR A 91 -0.85 10.00 -3.04
CA TYR A 91 -0.83 10.05 -1.59
C TYR A 91 -0.76 8.64 -1.05
N THR A 92 0.12 8.41 -0.07
CA THR A 92 0.11 7.16 0.67
C THR A 92 -1.10 7.12 1.59
N GLU A 93 -1.97 6.13 1.39
CA GLU A 93 -3.03 5.80 2.34
C GLU A 93 -2.59 4.64 3.21
N GLU A 94 -2.79 4.75 4.52
CA GLU A 94 -2.57 3.63 5.42
C GLU A 94 -3.67 2.58 5.30
N ILE A 95 -3.25 1.31 5.37
CA ILE A 95 -4.11 0.16 5.16
C ILE A 95 -4.92 -0.10 6.45
N THR A 96 -6.03 0.60 6.57
CA THR A 96 -6.95 0.57 7.73
C THR A 96 -7.63 -0.78 7.97
N SER A 97 -7.61 -1.71 7.00
CA SER A 97 -8.52 -2.85 6.98
C SER A 97 -7.95 -4.19 7.47
N ALA A 98 -6.68 -4.27 7.86
CA ALA A 98 -6.12 -5.50 8.42
C ALA A 98 -5.33 -5.23 9.70
N LYS A 99 -5.99 -5.24 10.87
CA LYS A 99 -5.32 -5.15 12.19
C LYS A 99 -4.12 -6.11 12.32
N ARG A 100 -4.16 -7.27 11.66
CA ARG A 100 -3.07 -8.26 11.67
C ARG A 100 -1.86 -7.90 10.80
N LEU A 101 -2.04 -7.05 9.79
CA LEU A 101 -0.98 -6.66 8.84
C LEU A 101 -0.61 -5.18 8.93
N GLY A 102 -1.34 -4.38 9.73
CA GLY A 102 -1.07 -2.97 9.95
C GLY A 102 0.32 -2.70 10.52
N TRP A 103 0.87 -3.63 11.32
CA TRP A 103 2.25 -3.54 11.80
C TRP A 103 3.28 -3.51 10.67
N LEU A 104 3.00 -4.19 9.54
CA LEU A 104 3.87 -4.20 8.37
C LEU A 104 3.80 -2.89 7.58
N SER A 105 2.64 -2.22 7.59
CA SER A 105 2.47 -0.88 7.01
C SER A 105 3.18 0.19 7.84
N GLN A 106 3.10 0.11 9.17
CA GLN A 106 3.61 1.15 10.07
C GLN A 106 5.08 0.97 10.46
N ARG A 107 5.48 -0.24 10.87
CA ARG A 107 6.84 -0.52 11.36
C ARG A 107 7.76 -1.03 10.26
N GLY A 108 7.18 -1.59 9.20
CA GLY A 108 7.93 -2.34 8.20
C GLY A 108 8.52 -3.63 8.77
N PHE A 109 8.82 -4.58 7.89
CA PHE A 109 9.60 -5.75 8.25
C PHE A 109 11.08 -5.47 7.98
N LEU A 110 11.82 -5.11 9.03
CA LEU A 110 13.26 -4.87 8.97
C LEU A 110 14.02 -6.15 8.63
N LEU A 111 14.77 -6.12 7.53
CA LEU A 111 15.64 -7.21 7.10
C LEU A 111 17.01 -7.08 7.79
N ILE A 112 17.04 -7.19 9.12
CA ILE A 112 18.27 -7.19 9.92
C ILE A 112 18.41 -8.48 10.74
N GLY A 113 19.66 -8.95 10.86
CA GLY A 113 20.03 -10.00 11.79
C GLY A 113 19.36 -11.35 11.50
N TRP A 114 18.85 -12.00 12.55
CA TRP A 114 18.24 -13.33 12.44
C TRP A 114 16.93 -13.33 11.65
N ARG A 115 16.17 -12.22 11.66
CA ARG A 115 14.92 -12.07 10.91
C ARG A 115 15.15 -12.06 9.40
N ALA A 116 16.21 -11.36 8.95
CA ALA A 116 16.66 -11.42 7.57
C ALA A 116 17.09 -12.83 7.17
N LYS A 117 17.90 -13.50 8.00
CA LYS A 117 18.32 -14.89 7.75
C LYS A 117 17.14 -15.86 7.69
N LEU A 118 16.13 -15.68 8.54
CA LEU A 118 14.90 -16.47 8.51
C LEU A 118 14.12 -16.20 7.21
N PHE A 119 13.90 -14.95 6.85
CA PHE A 119 13.20 -14.60 5.61
C PHE A 119 13.90 -15.16 4.37
N ILE A 120 15.21 -14.97 4.27
CA ILE A 120 16.04 -15.54 3.19
C ILE A 120 16.00 -17.07 3.25
N GLY A 121 16.10 -17.67 4.44
CA GLY A 121 16.02 -19.11 4.63
C GLY A 121 14.68 -19.71 4.18
N VAL A 122 13.57 -19.05 4.50
CA VAL A 122 12.22 -19.45 4.03
C VAL A 122 12.13 -19.31 2.51
N LEU A 123 12.61 -18.20 1.94
CA LEU A 123 12.62 -18.02 0.48
C LEU A 123 13.47 -19.09 -0.21
N MET A 124 14.66 -19.38 0.33
CA MET A 124 15.54 -20.45 -0.17
C MET A 124 14.90 -21.83 -0.04
N ALA A 125 14.20 -22.11 1.06
CA ALA A 125 13.48 -23.37 1.25
C ALA A 125 12.33 -23.52 0.24
N VAL A 126 11.60 -22.44 -0.05
CA VAL A 126 10.55 -22.42 -1.08
C VAL A 126 11.15 -22.67 -2.47
N VAL A 127 12.24 -21.99 -2.81
CA VAL A 127 12.95 -22.20 -4.09
C VAL A 127 13.46 -23.65 -4.18
N LEU A 128 14.08 -24.18 -3.13
CA LEU A 128 14.56 -25.55 -3.09
C LEU A 128 13.41 -26.54 -3.25
N ALA A 129 12.27 -26.32 -2.58
CA ALA A 129 11.08 -27.16 -2.72
C ALA A 129 10.52 -27.14 -4.15
N ILE A 130 10.52 -25.98 -4.82
CA ILE A 130 10.13 -25.85 -6.24
C ILE A 130 11.11 -26.61 -7.14
N LEU A 131 12.42 -26.50 -6.90
CA LEU A 131 13.43 -27.18 -7.69
C LEU A 131 13.39 -28.70 -7.51
N THR A 132 13.21 -29.19 -6.28
CA THR A 132 13.13 -30.63 -6.01
C THR A 132 11.86 -31.24 -6.61
N THR A 133 10.72 -30.56 -6.48
CA THR A 133 9.46 -31.01 -7.12
C THR A 133 9.56 -30.97 -8.65
N MET A 134 10.17 -29.93 -9.24
CA MET A 134 10.46 -29.92 -10.68
C MET A 134 11.37 -31.08 -11.10
N ALA A 135 12.41 -31.40 -10.31
CA ALA A 135 13.29 -32.53 -10.59
C ALA A 135 12.54 -33.87 -10.53
N ILE A 136 11.68 -34.07 -9.52
CA ILE A 136 10.84 -35.27 -9.39
C ILE A 136 9.91 -35.42 -10.61
N LEU A 137 9.25 -34.32 -11.01
CA LEU A 137 8.37 -34.33 -12.18
C LEU A 137 9.15 -34.61 -13.47
N TRP A 138 10.35 -34.04 -13.62
CA TRP A 138 11.24 -34.30 -14.75
C TRP A 138 11.66 -35.78 -14.82
N PHE A 139 12.11 -36.36 -13.71
CA PHE A 139 12.41 -37.80 -13.65
C PHE A 139 11.18 -38.66 -13.96
N GLY A 140 9.99 -38.23 -13.54
CA GLY A 140 8.72 -38.87 -13.88
C GLY A 140 8.37 -38.82 -15.37
N VAL A 141 8.83 -37.82 -16.12
CA VAL A 141 8.73 -37.76 -17.58
C VAL A 141 9.69 -38.76 -18.22
N VAL A 142 10.95 -38.78 -17.78
CA VAL A 142 12.00 -39.64 -18.36
C VAL A 142 11.73 -41.13 -18.11
N ALA A 143 11.22 -41.47 -16.92
CA ALA A 143 10.93 -42.85 -16.53
C ALA A 143 9.54 -43.34 -17.00
N ALA A 144 8.79 -42.54 -17.76
CA ALA A 144 7.43 -42.88 -18.16
C ALA A 144 7.40 -44.06 -19.15
N PRO A 145 6.74 -45.19 -18.82
CA PRO A 145 6.75 -46.39 -19.65
C PRO A 145 5.79 -46.33 -20.84
N SER A 146 4.92 -45.31 -20.93
CA SER A 146 3.92 -45.19 -21.99
C SER A 146 3.72 -43.74 -22.40
N THR A 147 3.38 -43.53 -23.68
CA THR A 147 3.18 -42.20 -24.28
C THR A 147 2.11 -41.39 -23.53
N VAL A 148 1.03 -42.03 -23.06
CA VAL A 148 -0.03 -41.38 -22.30
C VAL A 148 0.49 -40.85 -20.95
N LYS A 149 1.34 -41.63 -20.25
CA LYS A 149 1.96 -41.19 -19.00
C LYS A 149 2.96 -40.06 -19.24
N SER A 150 3.73 -40.12 -20.33
CA SER A 150 4.63 -39.03 -20.71
C SER A 150 3.88 -37.71 -20.94
N ILE A 151 2.76 -37.75 -21.66
CA ILE A 151 1.93 -36.56 -21.91
C ILE A 151 1.39 -35.99 -20.59
N SER A 152 0.87 -36.84 -19.71
CA SER A 152 0.36 -36.42 -18.40
C SER A 152 1.46 -35.80 -17.52
N SER A 153 2.67 -36.36 -17.53
CA SER A 153 3.81 -35.83 -16.77
C SER A 153 4.33 -34.51 -17.34
N VAL A 154 4.29 -34.32 -18.67
CA VAL A 154 4.64 -33.03 -19.29
C VAL A 154 3.60 -31.96 -18.95
N LEU A 155 2.32 -32.30 -18.97
CA LEU A 155 1.25 -31.38 -18.56
C LEU A 155 1.36 -30.99 -17.09
N SER A 156 1.63 -31.95 -16.19
CA SER A 156 1.82 -31.65 -14.77
C SER A 156 3.06 -30.80 -14.51
N LEU A 157 4.17 -31.06 -15.22
CA LEU A 157 5.38 -30.23 -15.17
C LEU A 157 5.10 -28.81 -15.65
N GLY A 158 4.39 -28.64 -16.77
CA GLY A 158 4.01 -27.32 -17.28
C GLY A 158 3.10 -26.55 -16.33
N LEU A 159 2.09 -27.21 -15.75
CA LEU A 159 1.19 -26.62 -14.76
C LEU A 159 1.95 -26.21 -13.49
N PHE A 160 2.86 -27.07 -13.02
CA PHE A 160 3.66 -26.78 -11.84
C PHE A 160 4.64 -25.63 -12.09
N ALA A 161 5.34 -25.62 -13.22
CA ALA A 161 6.24 -24.53 -13.59
C ALA A 161 5.49 -23.19 -13.72
N GLY A 162 4.28 -23.20 -14.32
CA GLY A 162 3.41 -22.03 -14.38
C GLY A 162 2.99 -21.53 -12.99
N GLY A 163 2.57 -22.45 -12.10
CA GLY A 163 2.22 -22.13 -10.72
C GLY A 163 3.42 -21.56 -9.93
N ALA A 164 4.59 -22.19 -10.04
CA ALA A 164 5.83 -21.74 -9.42
C ALA A 164 6.21 -20.33 -9.89
N TRP A 165 6.09 -20.06 -11.20
CA TRP A 165 6.33 -18.72 -11.75
C TRP A 165 5.38 -17.68 -11.15
N LEU A 166 4.08 -17.98 -11.03
CA LEU A 166 3.10 -17.06 -10.41
C LEU A 166 3.42 -16.75 -8.95
N VAL A 167 3.98 -17.71 -8.19
CA VAL A 167 4.40 -17.51 -6.80
C VAL A 167 5.69 -16.69 -6.71
N MET A 168 6.66 -16.96 -7.58
CA MET A 168 7.97 -16.29 -7.55
C MET A 168 7.95 -14.89 -8.15
N ARG A 169 7.07 -14.63 -9.12
CA ARG A 169 7.02 -13.38 -9.87
C ARG A 169 6.93 -12.12 -8.98
N PRO A 170 6.05 -12.02 -7.96
CA PRO A 170 6.00 -10.84 -7.09
C PRO A 170 7.31 -10.58 -6.34
N PHE A 171 8.06 -11.62 -5.96
CA PHE A 171 9.36 -11.47 -5.30
C PHE A 171 10.44 -10.97 -6.26
N VAL A 172 10.45 -11.48 -7.49
CA VAL A 172 11.37 -11.00 -8.54
C VAL A 172 11.08 -9.53 -8.87
N GLU A 173 9.80 -9.19 -9.06
CA GLU A 173 9.37 -7.80 -9.28
C GLU A 173 9.74 -6.90 -8.09
N LEU A 174 9.58 -7.37 -6.85
CA LEU A 174 9.93 -6.60 -5.65
C LEU A 174 11.44 -6.34 -5.55
N VAL A 175 12.29 -7.30 -5.90
CA VAL A 175 13.76 -7.12 -5.89
C VAL A 175 14.21 -6.17 -7.00
N ASN A 176 13.67 -6.33 -8.21
CA ASN A 176 14.09 -5.56 -9.38
C ASN A 176 13.56 -4.12 -9.35
N ASN A 177 12.26 -3.94 -9.04
CA ASN A 177 11.59 -2.64 -9.13
C ASN A 177 11.54 -1.91 -7.79
N ARG A 178 11.93 -2.56 -6.68
CA ARG A 178 11.73 -2.10 -5.29
C ARG A 178 10.28 -1.85 -4.88
N ILE A 179 9.34 -2.12 -5.78
CA ILE A 179 7.91 -2.04 -5.54
C ILE A 179 7.21 -3.09 -6.40
N ALA A 180 6.25 -3.79 -5.79
CA ALA A 180 5.43 -4.79 -6.47
C ALA A 180 4.01 -4.78 -5.93
N LEU A 181 3.08 -5.37 -6.68
CA LEU A 181 1.76 -5.66 -6.14
C LEU A 181 1.90 -6.67 -5.00
N ALA A 182 1.16 -6.44 -3.92
CA ALA A 182 1.13 -7.37 -2.81
C ALA A 182 0.61 -8.74 -3.30
N PRO A 183 1.16 -9.86 -2.83
CA PRO A 183 0.64 -11.19 -3.14
C PRO A 183 -0.85 -11.31 -2.77
N TRP A 184 -1.56 -12.21 -3.45
CA TRP A 184 -3.01 -12.40 -3.28
C TRP A 184 -3.46 -12.60 -1.82
N TRP A 185 -2.63 -13.23 -0.98
CA TRP A 185 -2.91 -13.44 0.45
C TRP A 185 -2.69 -12.19 1.32
N MET A 186 -1.97 -11.19 0.82
CA MET A 186 -1.85 -9.85 1.43
C MET A 186 -2.87 -8.85 0.86
N GLN A 187 -3.49 -9.17 -0.28
CA GLN A 187 -4.53 -8.34 -0.88
C GLN A 187 -5.84 -8.43 -0.10
N LYS A 188 -6.74 -7.48 -0.34
CA LYS A 188 -8.08 -7.50 0.24
C LYS A 188 -9.00 -8.25 -0.71
N THR A 189 -9.60 -9.34 -0.24
CA THR A 189 -10.42 -10.25 -1.05
C THR A 189 -11.75 -9.63 -1.55
N THR A 190 -12.13 -8.45 -1.07
CA THR A 190 -13.51 -7.93 -1.17
C THR A 190 -13.70 -6.79 -2.18
N SER A 191 -12.65 -6.21 -2.77
CA SER A 191 -12.84 -5.09 -3.72
C SER A 191 -11.79 -5.08 -4.82
N GLY A 192 -12.24 -5.25 -6.07
CA GLY A 192 -11.40 -5.38 -7.27
C GLY A 192 -10.61 -4.14 -7.70
N TYR A 193 -10.57 -3.11 -6.86
CA TYR A 193 -9.75 -1.92 -7.09
C TYR A 193 -8.74 -1.68 -5.95
N ASP A 194 -8.83 -2.37 -4.81
CA ASP A 194 -8.06 -2.07 -3.58
C ASP A 194 -6.68 -2.77 -3.54
N ASP A 195 -5.90 -2.57 -4.61
CA ASP A 195 -4.59 -3.18 -4.79
C ASP A 195 -3.59 -2.57 -3.79
N ARG A 196 -3.08 -3.42 -2.91
CA ARG A 196 -2.01 -3.08 -1.97
C ARG A 196 -0.66 -3.28 -2.65
N LEU A 197 0.31 -2.45 -2.31
CA LEU A 197 1.68 -2.52 -2.81
C LEU A 197 2.62 -2.95 -1.70
N VAL A 198 3.64 -3.69 -2.08
CA VAL A 198 4.78 -4.01 -1.22
C VAL A 198 5.97 -3.21 -1.72
N GLU A 199 6.57 -2.44 -0.83
CA GLU A 199 7.73 -1.61 -1.08
C GLU A 199 8.94 -2.16 -0.34
N LEU A 200 10.09 -2.12 -1.01
CA LEU A 200 11.38 -2.35 -0.39
C LEU A 200 12.07 -0.99 -0.21
N ARG A 201 11.99 -0.45 1.00
CA ARG A 201 12.60 0.84 1.35
C ARG A 201 13.89 0.62 2.13
N ARG A 202 14.92 1.42 1.86
CA ARG A 202 16.08 1.51 2.72
C ARG A 202 15.77 2.45 3.88
N MET A 203 15.95 1.98 5.11
CA MET A 203 15.81 2.81 6.30
C MET A 203 17.18 3.39 6.62
N ASP A 204 17.33 4.71 6.52
CA ASP A 204 18.62 5.38 6.68
C ASP A 204 19.16 5.25 8.10
N ASP A 205 18.27 5.28 9.10
CA ASP A 205 18.60 5.15 10.54
C ASP A 205 19.33 3.83 10.87
N VAL A 206 18.86 2.72 10.29
CA VAL A 206 19.42 1.38 10.58
C VAL A 206 20.24 0.82 9.41
N SER A 207 20.45 1.63 8.36
CA SER A 207 21.19 1.29 7.14
C SER A 207 20.75 0.00 6.42
N ALA A 208 19.52 -0.46 6.66
CA ALA A 208 19.02 -1.74 6.16
C ALA A 208 17.74 -1.61 5.34
N ASN A 209 17.43 -2.64 4.57
CA ASN A 209 16.17 -2.69 3.83
C ASN A 209 15.03 -3.14 4.75
N ALA A 210 13.87 -2.52 4.58
CA ALA A 210 12.65 -2.89 5.26
C ALA A 210 11.51 -3.02 4.23
N ILE A 211 10.69 -4.05 4.42
CA ILE A 211 9.53 -4.30 3.57
C ILE A 211 8.33 -3.58 4.18
N TYR A 212 7.74 -2.65 3.43
CA TYR A 212 6.54 -1.93 3.81
C TYR A 212 5.36 -2.36 2.96
N LEU A 213 4.19 -2.39 3.57
CA LEU A 213 2.93 -2.54 2.85
C LEU A 213 2.29 -1.15 2.73
N SER A 214 2.17 -0.65 1.51
CA SER A 214 1.65 0.70 1.24
C SER A 214 0.46 0.64 0.30
N ARG A 215 -0.35 1.69 0.31
CA ARG A 215 -1.40 1.93 -0.67
C ARG A 215 -1.22 3.35 -1.19
N TYR A 216 -1.35 3.54 -2.50
CA TYR A 216 -1.35 4.88 -3.08
C TYR A 216 -2.69 5.15 -3.74
N THR A 217 -3.16 6.38 -3.53
CA THR A 217 -4.33 6.93 -4.20
C THR A 217 -3.98 8.28 -4.79
N ALA A 218 -4.65 8.67 -5.85
CA ALA A 218 -4.61 10.04 -6.36
C ALA A 218 -6.01 10.50 -6.78
N GLN A 219 -6.18 11.80 -6.95
CA GLN A 219 -7.41 12.36 -7.54
C GLN A 219 -7.18 12.59 -9.03
N CYS A 220 -8.12 12.13 -9.86
CA CYS A 220 -8.03 12.30 -11.31
C CYS A 220 -8.37 13.75 -11.71
N PRO A 221 -7.50 14.46 -12.44
CA PRO A 221 -7.73 15.84 -12.85
C PRO A 221 -8.84 16.00 -13.90
N LEU A 222 -9.20 14.92 -14.60
CA LEU A 222 -10.18 14.94 -15.68
C LEU A 222 -11.63 14.76 -15.20
N CYS A 223 -11.82 14.02 -14.11
CA CYS A 223 -13.15 13.59 -13.70
C CYS A 223 -13.35 13.48 -12.20
N ASP A 224 -12.41 13.92 -11.36
CA ASP A 224 -12.47 13.83 -9.89
C ASP A 224 -12.70 12.41 -9.32
N GLY A 225 -12.47 11.38 -10.13
CA GLY A 225 -12.47 10.00 -9.67
C GLY A 225 -11.17 9.65 -8.93
N ASN A 226 -11.24 8.70 -8.00
CA ASN A 226 -10.04 8.15 -7.36
C ASN A 226 -9.22 7.35 -8.38
N VAL A 227 -7.91 7.51 -8.35
CA VAL A 227 -6.92 6.80 -9.14
C VAL A 227 -6.20 5.81 -8.24
N TRP A 228 -6.16 4.55 -8.66
CA TRP A 228 -5.69 3.42 -7.87
C TRP A 228 -4.55 2.77 -8.64
N ILE A 229 -3.51 2.33 -7.94
CA ILE A 229 -2.35 1.71 -8.60
C ILE A 229 -2.67 0.28 -8.95
N THR A 230 -2.45 -0.11 -10.19
CA THR A 230 -2.63 -1.47 -10.66
C THR A 230 -1.53 -1.86 -11.65
N SER A 231 -1.52 -3.12 -12.07
CA SER A 231 -0.59 -3.58 -13.10
C SER A 231 -0.86 -2.89 -14.45
N GLY A 232 0.21 -2.56 -15.17
CA GLY A 232 0.16 -2.01 -16.52
C GLY A 232 -0.46 -2.92 -17.59
N ARG A 233 -0.84 -4.16 -17.23
CA ARG A 233 -1.36 -5.19 -18.15
C ARG A 233 -0.41 -5.36 -19.35
N ARG A 234 -0.95 -5.67 -20.53
CA ARG A 234 -0.19 -5.83 -21.77
C ARG A 234 0.27 -4.51 -22.37
N GLU A 235 -0.36 -3.39 -21.99
CA GLU A 235 -0.06 -2.05 -22.51
C GLU A 235 1.24 -1.49 -21.92
N PHE A 236 1.48 -1.72 -20.62
CA PHE A 236 2.67 -1.29 -19.91
C PHE A 236 3.30 -2.47 -19.15
N PRO A 237 3.94 -3.42 -19.85
CA PRO A 237 4.47 -4.64 -19.24
C PRO A 237 5.51 -4.31 -18.17
N GLY A 238 5.43 -4.97 -17.01
CA GLY A 238 6.37 -4.80 -15.90
C GLY A 238 6.28 -3.48 -15.14
N ARG A 239 5.34 -2.58 -15.50
CA ARG A 239 5.15 -1.30 -14.83
C ARG A 239 3.85 -1.28 -14.03
N LEU A 240 3.87 -0.54 -12.93
CA LEU A 240 2.68 -0.15 -12.19
C LEU A 240 2.16 1.18 -12.76
N VAL A 241 0.84 1.30 -12.90
CA VAL A 241 0.17 2.48 -13.44
C VAL A 241 -1.02 2.85 -12.56
N GLY A 242 -1.31 4.15 -12.44
CA GLY A 242 -2.54 4.61 -11.82
C GLY A 242 -3.68 4.59 -12.83
N ARG A 243 -4.77 3.87 -12.51
CA ARG A 243 -6.00 3.90 -13.31
C ARG A 243 -7.13 4.56 -12.53
N CYS A 244 -7.87 5.45 -13.21
CA CYS A 244 -9.06 6.04 -12.61
C CYS A 244 -10.17 5.00 -12.41
N GLY A 245 -10.87 5.03 -11.29
CA GLY A 245 -12.01 4.15 -11.03
C GLY A 245 -13.25 4.46 -11.88
N ARG A 246 -13.38 5.67 -12.43
CA ARG A 246 -14.52 6.06 -13.30
C ARG A 246 -14.28 5.69 -14.77
N ALA A 247 -13.06 5.88 -15.27
CA ALA A 247 -12.68 5.56 -16.65
C ALA A 247 -11.30 4.88 -16.69
N PRO A 248 -11.20 3.59 -16.34
CA PRO A 248 -9.91 2.92 -16.12
C PRO A 248 -9.09 2.67 -17.40
N ASN A 249 -9.73 2.69 -18.57
CA ASN A 249 -9.05 2.45 -19.85
C ASN A 249 -8.58 3.76 -20.52
N GLU A 250 -9.28 4.86 -20.25
CA GLU A 250 -8.97 6.19 -20.82
C GLU A 250 -8.12 7.02 -19.88
N HIS A 251 -8.44 7.09 -18.58
CA HIS A 251 -7.67 7.91 -17.65
C HIS A 251 -6.58 7.06 -17.00
N VAL A 252 -5.40 7.04 -17.63
CA VAL A 252 -4.26 6.22 -17.20
C VAL A 252 -3.06 7.13 -16.94
N PHE A 253 -2.46 7.00 -15.77
CA PHE A 253 -1.32 7.80 -15.33
C PHE A 253 -0.12 6.90 -15.00
N SER A 254 1.09 7.38 -15.29
CA SER A 254 2.30 6.70 -14.86
C SER A 254 2.43 6.77 -13.34
N PHE A 255 3.07 5.79 -12.71
CA PHE A 255 3.30 5.82 -11.27
C PHE A 255 4.79 5.81 -10.95
N ASP A 256 5.26 6.86 -10.28
CA ASP A 256 6.56 6.92 -9.64
C ASP A 256 6.36 6.90 -8.12
N HIS A 257 6.81 5.83 -7.46
CA HIS A 257 6.65 5.65 -6.02
C HIS A 257 7.63 6.50 -5.19
N VAL A 258 8.73 6.96 -5.79
CA VAL A 258 9.75 7.79 -5.13
C VAL A 258 9.31 9.24 -5.15
N LEU A 259 8.99 9.75 -6.34
CA LEU A 259 8.55 11.14 -6.51
C LEU A 259 7.05 11.33 -6.19
N ARG A 260 6.28 10.25 -6.10
CA ARG A 260 4.82 10.25 -5.86
C ARG A 260 4.06 11.10 -6.87
N VAL A 261 4.52 11.14 -8.12
CA VAL A 261 3.86 11.84 -9.22
C VAL A 261 3.64 10.93 -10.41
N GLY A 262 2.65 11.29 -11.22
CA GLY A 262 2.30 10.59 -12.44
C GLY A 262 2.07 11.52 -13.60
N LYS A 263 2.56 11.13 -14.78
CA LYS A 263 2.26 11.79 -16.06
C LYS A 263 1.04 11.11 -16.69
N PRO A 264 0.20 11.85 -17.43
CA PRO A 264 -0.84 11.21 -18.24
C PRO A 264 -0.18 10.30 -19.28
N LEU A 265 -0.71 9.08 -19.40
CA LEU A 265 -0.35 8.09 -20.42
C LEU A 265 -1.47 7.95 -21.46
N ARG A 266 -2.71 8.19 -21.03
CA ARG A 266 -3.90 8.41 -21.84
C ARG A 266 -4.77 9.46 -21.15
#